data_AF-A0A848Z4V4-F1
#
_entry.id   AF-A0A848Z4V4-F1
#
_cell.length_a   1.000
_cell.length_b   1.000
_cell.length_c   1.000
_cell.angle_alpha   90.00
_cell.angle_beta   90.00
_cell.angle_gamma   90.00
#
_symmetry.space_group_name_H-M   'P 1'
#
loop_
_entity.id
_entity.type
_entity.pdbx_description
1 polymer ?
#
loop_
_entity_poly.entity_id
_entity_poly.type
_entity_poly.pdbx_seq_one_letter_code
_entity_poly.pdbx_strand_id
1 'polypeptide(L)'
;LQLVEGASPIASLACVTPPTSTLRPPSGERGRWRLVSHLTLNHLSLTDNEEGVEALRDILRLYDFRDSAETRAVIDSVLSVKSTLGSARAPAKDMGAFCRGVDVTIEFDETRFSGSGLFLLASVLERFLALYCSINSYTRLTAKVRGRPGILRKWLPRAGDRHIL
;
A
#
# COMPACT_ATOMS: atom_id res chain seq x y z
N LEU A 1 17.50 25.30 18.57
CA LEU A 1 18.59 24.49 17.98
C LEU A 1 19.88 25.20 18.29
N GLN A 2 20.74 24.60 19.10
CA GLN A 2 22.02 25.18 19.49
C GLN A 2 23.11 24.37 18.77
N LEU A 3 24.00 25.05 18.05
CA LEU A 3 25.11 24.43 17.33
C LEU A 3 26.08 23.83 18.34
N VAL A 4 26.39 22.55 18.16
CA VAL A 4 27.60 21.96 18.75
C VAL A 4 28.72 22.26 17.75
N GLU A 5 29.68 23.09 18.15
CA GLU A 5 30.79 23.52 17.31
C GLU A 5 31.63 22.33 16.83
N GLY A 6 31.41 21.95 15.57
CA GLY A 6 32.23 20.99 14.83
C GLY A 6 32.89 21.69 13.67
N ALA A 7 34.22 21.66 13.64
CA ALA A 7 35.13 22.40 12.77
C ALA A 7 34.98 22.18 11.25
N SER A 8 33.97 22.78 10.62
CA SER A 8 33.90 22.94 9.15
C SER A 8 33.12 24.21 8.77
N PRO A 9 33.53 25.00 7.77
CA PRO A 9 32.88 26.25 7.42
C PRO A 9 31.59 25.98 6.63
N ILE A 10 30.50 25.72 7.34
CA ILE A 10 29.15 25.66 6.77
C ILE A 10 28.71 27.10 6.46
N ALA A 11 28.41 27.41 5.19
CA ALA A 11 28.03 28.76 4.76
C ALA A 11 26.61 29.18 5.21
N SER A 12 25.66 28.23 5.23
CA SER A 12 24.32 28.45 5.79
C SER A 12 23.59 27.12 6.03
N LEU A 13 22.59 27.16 6.90
CA LEU A 13 21.71 26.03 7.19
C LEU A 13 20.26 26.52 7.28
N ALA A 14 19.35 25.81 6.64
CA ALA A 14 17.92 26.12 6.66
C ALA A 14 17.09 24.83 6.80
N CYS A 15 16.03 24.89 7.59
CA CYS A 15 15.05 23.82 7.65
C CYS A 15 14.05 23.96 6.49
N VAL A 16 14.13 23.06 5.51
CA VAL A 16 13.18 23.01 4.37
C VAL A 16 11.77 22.64 4.83
N THR A 17 11.65 21.91 5.93
CA THR A 17 10.36 21.53 6.53
C THR A 17 10.48 21.59 8.05
N PRO A 18 9.43 22.04 8.76
CA PRO A 18 9.42 22.01 10.22
C PRO A 18 9.65 20.59 10.77
N PRO A 19 10.42 20.44 11.86
CA PRO A 19 10.52 19.17 12.55
C PRO A 19 9.14 18.65 12.96
N THR A 20 8.87 17.38 12.70
CA THR A 20 7.60 16.74 13.09
C THR A 20 7.60 16.39 14.57
N SER A 21 6.41 16.31 15.18
CA SER A 21 6.26 15.79 16.54
C SER A 21 6.73 14.33 16.63
N THR A 22 7.20 13.93 17.81
CA THR A 22 7.60 12.54 18.07
C THR A 22 6.39 11.62 17.99
N LEU A 23 6.42 10.66 17.08
CA LEU A 23 5.43 9.58 17.01
C LEU A 23 5.93 8.39 17.83
N ARG A 24 5.16 7.98 18.84
CA ARG A 24 5.41 6.73 19.56
C ARG A 24 4.37 5.70 19.13
N PRO A 25 4.79 4.53 18.60
CA PRO A 25 3.85 3.45 18.36
C PRO A 25 3.21 3.03 19.69
N PRO A 26 1.94 2.62 19.70
CA PRO A 26 1.28 2.18 20.92
C PRO A 26 2.00 0.95 21.49
N SER A 27 2.74 1.15 22.57
CA SER A 27 3.41 0.09 23.32
C SER A 27 2.39 -0.64 24.19
N GLY A 28 2.16 -1.93 23.93
CA GLY A 28 1.23 -2.76 24.70
C GLY A 28 0.67 -3.95 23.90
N GLU A 29 -0.21 -4.72 24.53
CA GLU A 29 -0.82 -5.94 23.97
C GLU A 29 -1.52 -5.68 22.62
N ARG A 30 -2.17 -4.52 22.48
CA ARG A 30 -2.85 -4.08 21.25
C ARG A 30 -1.89 -3.89 20.06
N GLY A 31 -0.66 -3.41 20.30
CA GLY A 31 0.34 -3.26 19.23
C GLY A 31 0.86 -4.60 18.73
N ARG A 32 1.00 -5.58 19.64
CA ARG A 32 1.43 -6.95 19.31
C ARG A 32 0.36 -7.71 18.54
N TRP A 33 -0.90 -7.61 18.97
CA TRP A 33 -2.03 -8.21 18.24
C TRP A 33 -2.22 -7.61 16.85
N ARG A 34 -2.02 -6.29 16.68
CA ARG A 34 -2.02 -5.64 15.35
C ARG A 34 -0.93 -6.17 14.43
N LEU A 35 0.28 -6.38 14.95
CA LEU A 35 1.38 -6.99 14.19
C LEU A 35 1.11 -8.45 13.85
N VAL A 36 0.54 -9.21 14.78
CA VAL A 36 0.13 -10.60 14.54
C VAL A 36 -0.94 -10.63 13.45
N SER A 37 -2.01 -9.84 13.56
CA SER A 37 -3.05 -9.71 12.51
C SER A 37 -2.45 -9.37 11.14
N HIS A 38 -1.46 -8.48 11.10
CA HIS A 38 -0.74 -8.13 9.87
C HIS A 38 0.06 -9.30 9.26
N LEU A 39 0.68 -10.15 10.10
CA LEU A 39 1.46 -11.32 9.67
C LEU A 39 0.57 -12.55 9.39
N THR A 40 -0.59 -12.64 10.03
CA THR A 40 -1.57 -13.72 9.86
C THR A 40 -2.68 -13.37 8.88
N LEU A 41 -2.63 -12.19 8.26
CA LEU A 41 -3.60 -11.74 7.26
C LEU A 41 -3.48 -12.64 6.05
N ASN A 42 -4.23 -13.73 6.15
CA ASN A 42 -4.40 -14.76 5.16
C ASN A 42 -4.81 -14.08 3.85
N HIS A 43 -4.14 -14.49 2.77
CA HIS A 43 -4.40 -14.14 1.38
C HIS A 43 -5.88 -14.21 0.95
N LEU A 44 -6.77 -14.76 1.78
CA LEU A 44 -8.19 -14.96 1.56
C LEU A 44 -9.08 -13.75 1.91
N SER A 45 -8.71 -12.90 2.89
CA SER A 45 -9.61 -11.82 3.35
C SER A 45 -9.61 -10.59 2.43
N LEU A 46 -8.49 -10.29 1.76
CA LEU A 46 -8.44 -9.23 0.73
C LEU A 46 -9.11 -9.66 -0.58
N THR A 47 -9.35 -10.96 -0.75
CA THR A 47 -9.95 -11.51 -1.95
C THR A 47 -11.47 -11.67 -1.87
N ASP A 48 -12.03 -11.62 -0.66
CA ASP A 48 -13.47 -11.70 -0.48
C ASP A 48 -14.15 -10.38 -0.84
N ASN A 49 -15.15 -10.43 -1.72
CA ASN A 49 -15.69 -9.24 -2.38
C ASN A 49 -16.54 -8.37 -1.46
N GLU A 50 -17.03 -8.90 -0.34
CA GLU A 50 -17.90 -8.18 0.60
C GLU A 50 -17.11 -7.48 1.71
N GLU A 51 -16.03 -8.09 2.21
CA GLU A 51 -15.26 -7.56 3.37
C GLU A 51 -13.87 -7.00 3.00
N GLY A 52 -13.41 -7.16 1.76
CA GLY A 52 -12.05 -6.79 1.35
C GLY A 52 -11.71 -5.31 1.51
N VAL A 53 -12.70 -4.42 1.47
CA VAL A 53 -12.53 -2.98 1.71
C VAL A 53 -12.19 -2.70 3.16
N GLU A 54 -12.99 -3.25 4.09
CA GLU A 54 -12.78 -3.04 5.52
C GLU A 54 -11.47 -3.68 5.96
N ALA A 55 -11.15 -4.87 5.45
CA ALA A 55 -9.86 -5.50 5.69
C ALA A 55 -8.67 -4.61 5.25
N LEU A 56 -8.74 -4.03 4.04
CA LEU A 56 -7.68 -3.12 3.58
C LEU A 56 -7.62 -1.83 4.40
N ARG A 57 -8.76 -1.25 4.76
CA ARG A 57 -8.83 -0.06 5.61
C ARG A 57 -8.23 -0.32 6.98
N ASP A 58 -8.54 -1.46 7.59
CA ASP A 58 -8.00 -1.84 8.88
C ASP A 58 -6.50 -2.03 8.84
N ILE A 59 -5.96 -2.67 7.79
CA ILE A 59 -4.52 -2.74 7.53
C ILE A 59 -3.92 -1.34 7.49
N LEU A 60 -4.50 -0.41 6.71
CA LEU A 60 -3.98 0.95 6.60
C LEU A 60 -4.05 1.70 7.93
N ARG A 61 -5.10 1.49 8.73
CA ARG A 61 -5.24 2.02 10.11
C ARG A 61 -4.17 1.47 11.06
N LEU A 62 -3.58 0.29 10.79
CA LEU A 62 -2.45 -0.21 11.58
C LEU A 62 -1.21 0.66 11.43
N TYR A 63 -1.04 1.27 10.26
CA TYR A 63 0.10 2.13 9.93
C TYR A 63 -0.13 3.61 10.22
N ASP A 64 -1.37 4.00 10.50
CA ASP A 64 -1.69 5.37 10.87
C ASP A 64 -1.40 5.65 12.36
N PHE A 65 -0.13 5.96 12.65
CA PHE A 65 0.29 6.40 13.98
C PHE A 65 -0.04 7.87 14.27
N ARG A 66 -0.42 8.65 13.25
CA ARG A 66 -0.72 10.09 13.38
C ARG A 66 -2.18 10.32 13.72
N ASP A 67 -3.07 9.42 13.28
CA ASP A 67 -4.53 9.49 13.47
C ASP A 67 -5.09 10.89 13.20
N SER A 68 -4.63 11.47 12.08
CA SER A 68 -4.97 12.80 11.63
C SER A 68 -6.21 12.78 10.74
N ALA A 69 -6.88 13.93 10.57
CA ALA A 69 -8.05 13.99 9.69
C ALA A 69 -7.66 13.68 8.23
N GLU A 70 -6.45 14.08 7.83
CA GLU A 70 -5.89 13.87 6.50
C GLU A 70 -5.63 12.38 6.24
N THR A 71 -5.01 11.68 7.19
CA THR A 71 -4.74 10.23 7.05
C THR A 71 -6.03 9.41 7.07
N ARG A 72 -7.00 9.77 7.92
CA ARG A 72 -8.34 9.15 7.90
C ARG A 72 -9.05 9.37 6.57
N ALA A 73 -9.02 10.59 6.02
CA ALA A 73 -9.60 10.87 4.70
C ALA A 73 -8.96 10.01 3.60
N VAL A 74 -7.64 9.83 3.64
CA VAL A 74 -6.90 8.94 2.72
C VAL A 74 -7.33 7.49 2.87
N ILE A 75 -7.53 6.98 4.08
CA ILE A 75 -8.00 5.60 4.31
C ILE A 75 -9.45 5.41 3.82
N ASP A 76 -10.32 6.36 4.17
CA ASP A 76 -11.74 6.33 3.79
C ASP A 76 -11.96 6.55 2.29
N SER A 77 -10.94 7.07 1.57
CA SER A 77 -10.96 7.20 0.11
C SER A 77 -11.05 5.88 -0.62
N VAL A 78 -10.65 4.75 0.00
CA VAL A 78 -10.79 3.42 -0.59
C VAL A 78 -12.26 3.05 -0.56
N LEU A 79 -12.91 2.97 -1.71
CA LEU A 79 -14.36 2.74 -1.82
C LEU A 79 -14.73 1.29 -2.05
N SER A 80 -13.98 0.61 -2.92
CA SER A 80 -14.18 -0.80 -3.22
C SER A 80 -12.86 -1.50 -3.51
N VAL A 81 -12.76 -2.76 -3.09
CA VAL A 81 -11.65 -3.66 -3.40
C VAL A 81 -12.30 -4.92 -3.97
N LYS A 82 -11.98 -5.24 -5.22
CA LYS A 82 -12.45 -6.45 -5.89
C LYS A 82 -11.26 -7.27 -6.28
N SER A 83 -11.34 -8.57 -6.04
CA SER A 83 -10.30 -9.50 -6.46
C SER A 83 -10.89 -10.51 -7.43
N THR A 84 -10.11 -10.86 -8.44
CA THR A 84 -10.46 -11.92 -9.39
C THR A 84 -9.25 -12.77 -9.66
N LEU A 85 -9.45 -14.09 -9.72
CA LEU A 85 -8.42 -15.00 -10.18
C LEU A 85 -8.10 -14.69 -11.64
N GLY A 86 -6.83 -14.49 -11.92
CA GLY A 86 -6.32 -14.17 -13.24
C GLY A 86 -5.20 -15.12 -13.66
N SER A 87 -4.91 -15.11 -14.96
CA SER A 87 -3.76 -15.81 -15.52
C SER A 87 -2.90 -14.82 -16.30
N ALA A 88 -1.58 -14.93 -16.14
CA ALA A 88 -0.61 -14.13 -16.87
C ALA A 88 0.45 -15.04 -17.46
N ARG A 89 1.08 -14.61 -18.55
CA ARG A 89 2.24 -15.30 -19.10
C ARG A 89 3.44 -15.01 -18.22
N ALA A 90 4.09 -16.06 -17.73
CA ALA A 90 5.32 -15.92 -16.97
C ALA A 90 6.46 -15.42 -17.88
N PRO A 91 7.35 -14.57 -17.38
CA PRO A 91 8.54 -14.11 -18.11
C PRO A 91 9.58 -15.24 -18.14
N ALA A 92 9.34 -16.29 -18.92
CA ALA A 92 10.31 -17.35 -19.18
C ALA A 92 10.83 -17.25 -20.62
N LYS A 93 12.15 -17.32 -20.78
CA LYS A 93 12.87 -17.05 -22.03
C LYS A 93 12.62 -18.11 -23.11
N ASP A 94 12.38 -19.37 -22.70
CA ASP A 94 12.43 -20.52 -23.62
C ASP A 94 11.18 -21.43 -23.60
N MET A 95 10.28 -21.32 -22.61
CA MET A 95 8.98 -22.01 -22.61
C MET A 95 7.88 -21.11 -22.05
N GLY A 96 6.78 -20.94 -22.79
CA GLY A 96 5.64 -20.12 -22.37
C GLY A 96 4.88 -20.77 -21.20
N ALA A 97 5.31 -20.50 -19.97
CA ALA A 97 4.56 -20.88 -18.79
C ALA A 97 3.47 -19.84 -18.47
N PHE A 98 2.32 -20.31 -17.97
CA PHE A 98 1.28 -19.46 -17.40
C PHE A 98 1.36 -19.50 -15.88
N CYS A 99 1.35 -18.33 -15.25
CA CYS A 99 1.21 -18.20 -13.80
C CYS A 99 -0.21 -17.80 -13.44
N ARG A 100 -0.75 -18.44 -12.42
CA ARG A 100 -2.03 -18.05 -11.80
C ARG A 100 -1.75 -16.96 -10.79
N GLY A 101 -2.63 -15.96 -10.73
CA GLY A 101 -2.48 -14.86 -9.81
C GLY A 101 -3.81 -14.20 -9.50
N VAL A 102 -3.71 -13.05 -8.85
CA VAL A 102 -4.86 -12.26 -8.43
C VAL A 102 -4.80 -10.90 -9.13
N ASP A 103 -5.82 -10.60 -9.90
CA ASP A 103 -6.07 -9.26 -10.41
C ASP A 103 -6.92 -8.52 -9.38
N VAL A 104 -6.37 -7.44 -8.81
CA VAL A 104 -7.02 -6.61 -7.79
C VAL A 104 -7.45 -5.30 -8.44
N THR A 105 -8.71 -4.92 -8.27
CA THR A 105 -9.25 -3.63 -8.67
C THR A 105 -9.63 -2.84 -7.42
N ILE A 106 -9.04 -1.65 -7.27
CA ILE A 106 -9.38 -0.74 -6.17
C ILE A 106 -10.02 0.52 -6.76
N GLU A 107 -11.18 0.88 -6.25
CA GLU A 107 -11.84 2.14 -6.57
C GLU A 107 -11.60 3.16 -5.45
N PHE A 108 -11.23 4.37 -5.84
CA PHE A 108 -10.92 5.46 -4.93
C PHE A 108 -11.83 6.67 -5.12
N ASP A 109 -12.05 7.41 -4.04
CA ASP A 109 -12.69 8.72 -4.02
C ASP A 109 -11.61 9.82 -4.04
N GLU A 110 -11.43 10.45 -5.20
CA GLU A 110 -10.44 11.53 -5.37
C GLU A 110 -10.80 12.78 -4.57
N THR A 111 -12.07 12.98 -4.18
CA THR A 111 -12.50 14.15 -3.39
C THR A 111 -11.91 14.16 -1.98
N ARG A 112 -11.48 12.99 -1.48
CA ARG A 112 -10.84 12.82 -0.17
C ARG A 112 -9.32 13.02 -0.21
N PHE A 113 -8.75 13.31 -1.38
CA PHE A 113 -7.34 13.62 -1.55
C PHE A 113 -7.10 15.11 -1.82
N SER A 114 -6.14 15.68 -1.10
CA SER A 114 -5.57 16.99 -1.40
C SER A 114 -4.47 16.83 -2.47
N GLY A 115 -4.87 16.85 -3.76
CA GLY A 115 -3.94 16.88 -4.90
C GLY A 115 -3.53 15.51 -5.44
N SER A 116 -2.28 15.38 -5.90
CA SER A 116 -1.78 14.22 -6.66
C SER A 116 -1.42 12.97 -5.82
N GLY A 117 -1.80 12.94 -4.54
CA GLY A 117 -1.44 11.87 -3.61
C GLY A 117 -2.04 10.50 -3.96
N LEU A 118 -3.15 10.46 -4.70
CA LEU A 118 -3.87 9.23 -5.01
C LEU A 118 -3.03 8.26 -5.87
N PHE A 119 -2.34 8.77 -6.90
CA PHE A 119 -1.49 7.93 -7.74
C PHE A 119 -0.32 7.32 -6.95
N LEU A 120 0.25 8.09 -6.03
CA LEU A 120 1.32 7.63 -5.15
C LEU A 120 0.80 6.54 -4.21
N LEU A 121 -0.36 6.75 -3.56
CA LEU A 121 -0.98 5.72 -2.72
C LEU A 121 -1.21 4.44 -3.52
N ALA A 122 -1.83 4.54 -4.70
CA ALA A 122 -2.09 3.38 -5.53
C ALA A 122 -0.80 2.65 -5.95
N SER A 123 0.29 3.39 -6.21
CA SER A 123 1.60 2.81 -6.49
C SER A 123 2.21 2.09 -5.28
N VAL A 124 2.02 2.62 -4.08
CA VAL A 124 2.43 1.95 -2.83
C VAL A 124 1.61 0.70 -2.59
N LEU A 125 0.29 0.76 -2.77
CA LEU A 125 -0.61 -0.38 -2.65
C LEU A 125 -0.29 -1.48 -3.65
N GLU A 126 0.11 -1.15 -4.87
CA GLU A 126 0.56 -2.14 -5.86
C GLU A 126 1.73 -2.97 -5.34
N ARG A 127 2.75 -2.31 -4.78
CA ARG A 127 3.92 -2.98 -4.19
C ARG A 127 3.55 -3.75 -2.93
N PHE A 128 2.71 -3.16 -2.09
CA PHE A 128 2.20 -3.78 -0.87
C PHE A 128 1.52 -5.11 -1.19
N LEU A 129 0.57 -5.13 -2.13
CA LEU A 129 -0.16 -6.35 -2.52
C LEU A 129 0.75 -7.45 -3.06
N ALA A 130 1.86 -7.12 -3.71
CA ALA A 130 2.82 -8.12 -4.17
C ALA A 130 3.59 -8.81 -3.04
N LEU A 131 3.74 -8.17 -1.88
CA LEU A 131 4.30 -8.83 -0.69
C LEU A 131 3.35 -9.90 -0.14
N TYR A 132 2.04 -9.76 -0.42
CA TYR A 132 1.01 -10.76 -0.14
C TYR A 132 0.75 -11.68 -1.34
N CYS A 133 1.74 -11.92 -2.19
CA CYS A 133 1.62 -12.96 -3.22
C CYS A 133 2.28 -14.25 -2.75
N SER A 134 1.69 -15.41 -3.07
CA SER A 134 2.33 -16.71 -2.83
C SER A 134 3.49 -16.95 -3.80
N ILE A 135 4.38 -17.89 -3.46
CA ILE A 135 5.70 -18.12 -4.10
C ILE A 135 5.66 -18.44 -5.61
N ASN A 136 4.51 -18.68 -6.22
CA ASN A 136 4.40 -18.91 -7.67
C ASN A 136 3.19 -18.19 -8.29
N SER A 137 2.76 -17.10 -7.66
CA SER A 137 1.65 -16.30 -8.12
C SER A 137 2.08 -14.89 -8.48
N TYR A 138 1.20 -14.21 -9.23
CA TYR A 138 1.34 -12.79 -9.49
C TYR A 138 0.21 -12.01 -8.82
N THR A 139 0.45 -10.72 -8.54
CA THR A 139 -0.61 -9.75 -8.29
C THR A 139 -0.60 -8.67 -9.36
N ARG A 140 -1.76 -8.14 -9.69
CA ARG A 140 -1.88 -7.02 -10.63
C ARG A 140 -2.89 -6.02 -10.13
N LEU A 141 -2.47 -4.79 -9.89
CA LEU A 141 -3.37 -3.74 -9.44
C LEU A 141 -3.97 -2.99 -10.63
N THR A 142 -5.27 -2.71 -10.57
CA THR A 142 -5.98 -1.73 -11.38
C THR A 142 -6.64 -0.69 -10.46
N ALA A 143 -6.18 0.55 -10.52
CA ALA A 143 -6.79 1.66 -9.79
C ALA A 143 -7.85 2.36 -10.64
N LYS A 144 -9.00 2.64 -10.03
CA LYS A 144 -10.12 3.39 -10.62
C LYS A 144 -10.48 4.57 -9.72
N VAL A 145 -11.06 5.61 -10.31
CA VAL A 145 -11.56 6.77 -9.57
C VAL A 145 -13.06 6.85 -9.78
N ARG A 146 -13.82 6.99 -8.70
CA ARG A 146 -15.27 7.16 -8.78
C ARG A 146 -15.60 8.42 -9.59
N GLY A 147 -16.54 8.28 -10.54
CA GLY A 147 -17.00 9.40 -11.36
C GLY A 147 -16.10 9.79 -12.53
N ARG A 148 -14.90 9.18 -12.67
CA ARG A 148 -14.05 9.37 -13.84
C ARG A 148 -14.20 8.19 -14.81
N PRO A 149 -14.52 8.43 -16.10
CA PRO A 149 -14.56 7.35 -17.08
C PRO A 149 -13.14 6.80 -17.31
N GLY A 150 -13.00 5.48 -17.23
CA GLY A 150 -11.74 4.76 -17.47
C GLY A 150 -11.05 4.24 -16.21
N ILE A 151 -9.75 3.97 -16.33
CA ILE A 151 -8.89 3.54 -15.22
C ILE A 151 -7.86 4.62 -14.94
N LEU A 152 -7.50 4.81 -13.67
CA LEU A 152 -6.39 5.68 -13.30
C LEU A 152 -5.09 5.08 -13.82
N ARG A 153 -4.86 3.81 -13.51
CA ARG A 153 -3.69 3.05 -13.93
C ARG A 153 -3.93 1.57 -13.73
N LYS A 154 -3.43 0.76 -14.67
CA LYS A 154 -3.25 -0.67 -14.50
C LYS A 154 -1.75 -0.95 -14.51
N TRP A 155 -1.26 -1.58 -13.44
CA TRP A 155 0.13 -1.98 -13.34
C TRP A 155 0.34 -3.34 -14.03
N LEU A 156 1.60 -3.64 -14.36
CA LEU A 156 1.97 -4.94 -14.89
C LEU A 156 1.87 -6.01 -13.80
N PRO A 157 1.69 -7.29 -14.16
CA PRO A 157 1.77 -8.38 -13.20
C PRO A 157 3.11 -8.35 -12.46
N ARG A 158 3.05 -8.38 -11.13
CA ARG A 158 4.23 -8.48 -10.27
C ARG A 158 4.26 -9.85 -9.61
N ALA A 159 5.36 -10.57 -9.80
CA ALA A 159 5.65 -11.77 -9.00
C ALA A 159 6.07 -11.34 -7.59
N GLY A 160 5.64 -12.09 -6.57
CA GLY A 160 5.95 -11.76 -5.18
C GLY A 160 7.45 -11.61 -4.95
N ASP A 161 7.85 -10.66 -4.10
CA ASP A 161 9.26 -10.26 -3.87
C ASP A 161 10.05 -11.29 -3.02
N ARG A 162 9.56 -12.54 -2.93
CA ARG A 162 10.18 -13.60 -2.15
C ARG A 162 11.11 -14.42 -3.03
N HIS A 163 12.41 -14.32 -2.75
CA HIS A 163 13.38 -15.29 -3.23
C HIS A 163 12.91 -16.71 -2.83
N ILE A 164 12.78 -17.57 -3.83
CA ILE A 164 12.57 -19.00 -3.64
C ILE A 164 13.94 -19.57 -3.27
N LEU A 165 14.06 -20.18 -2.09
CA LEU A 165 15.27 -20.87 -1.63
C LEU A 165 15.54 -22.12 -2.46
#